data_AF-A0A379SC91-F1
#
_entry.id   AF-A0A379SC91-F1
#
_cell.length_a   1.000
_cell.length_b   1.000
_cell.length_c   1.000
_cell.angle_alpha   90.00
_cell.angle_beta   90.00
_cell.angle_gamma   90.00
#
_symmetry.space_group_name_H-M   'P 1'
#
loop_
_entity.id
_entity.type
_entity.pdbx_description
1 polymer ?
#
loop_
_entity_poly.entity_id
_entity_poly.type
_entity_poly.pdbx_seq_one_letter_code
_entity_poly.pdbx_strand_id
1 'polypeptide(L)'
;MNCRCASAGLKTGTPPRIDARTIDFSVLAQQHGDNPMPVFSFMGNASQHPQQVPCYITHTNEKTHDVIRNNLDRSPMYAGVIEGIGPRYCPSIEDKVMRFSDRNQHQIFLEPEGLDLQRDLP
;
A
#
# COMPACT_ATOMS: atom_id res chain seq x y z
N MET A 1 40.48 -18.38 11.38
CA MET A 1 39.00 -18.42 11.33
C MET A 1 38.51 -17.25 10.50
N ASN A 2 38.01 -17.49 9.28
CA ASN A 2 37.45 -16.44 8.43
C ASN A 2 35.92 -16.41 8.61
N CYS A 3 35.43 -15.55 9.50
CA CYS A 3 34.01 -15.24 9.56
C CYS A 3 33.65 -14.38 8.33
N ARG A 4 33.02 -14.97 7.32
CA ARG A 4 32.40 -14.23 6.22
C ARG A 4 30.93 -14.05 6.57
N CYS A 5 30.49 -12.81 6.77
CA CYS A 5 29.08 -12.49 6.81
C CYS A 5 28.48 -12.75 5.42
N ALA A 6 27.48 -13.61 5.34
CA ALA A 6 26.70 -13.78 4.13
C ALA A 6 25.79 -12.54 3.96
N SER A 7 25.93 -11.83 2.85
CA SER A 7 25.02 -10.75 2.47
C SER A 7 23.83 -11.33 1.72
N ALA A 8 22.61 -10.90 2.10
CA ALA A 8 21.38 -11.24 1.42
C ALA A 8 20.66 -9.95 0.98
N GLY A 9 20.10 -9.97 -0.23
CA GLY A 9 19.34 -8.84 -0.79
C GLY A 9 17.91 -8.82 -0.28
N LEU A 10 17.43 -7.64 0.14
CA LEU A 10 16.04 -7.38 0.49
C LEU A 10 15.35 -6.63 -0.65
N LYS A 11 14.11 -7.00 -0.95
CA LYS A 11 13.29 -6.38 -2.00
C LYS A 11 12.15 -5.61 -1.34
N THR A 12 12.01 -4.34 -1.69
CA THR A 12 10.91 -3.48 -1.24
C THR A 12 10.23 -2.89 -2.48
N GLY A 13 8.91 -3.05 -2.56
CA GLY A 13 8.08 -2.38 -3.56
C GLY A 13 7.49 -1.10 -2.95
N THR A 14 7.34 -0.05 -3.75
CA THR A 14 6.64 1.18 -3.34
C THR A 14 5.45 1.39 -4.27
N PRO A 15 4.23 1.64 -3.74
CA PRO A 15 3.08 1.95 -4.57
C PRO A 15 3.26 3.31 -5.28
N PRO A 16 2.57 3.53 -6.43
CA PRO A 16 2.56 4.84 -7.07
C PRO A 16 1.85 5.87 -6.18
N ARG A 17 2.35 7.10 -6.14
CA ARG A 17 1.63 8.24 -5.55
C ARG A 17 0.65 8.80 -6.57
N ILE A 18 -0.54 9.20 -6.12
CA ILE A 18 -1.64 9.67 -6.97
C ILE A 18 -2.02 11.08 -6.53
N ASP A 19 -2.34 11.95 -7.50
CA ASP A 19 -2.88 13.28 -7.23
C ASP A 19 -4.32 13.19 -6.70
N ALA A 20 -4.52 13.64 -5.47
CA ALA A 20 -5.82 13.56 -4.81
C ALA A 20 -6.94 14.27 -5.58
N ARG A 21 -6.65 15.35 -6.31
CA ARG A 21 -7.66 16.11 -7.07
C ARG A 21 -8.30 15.32 -8.21
N THR A 22 -7.68 14.21 -8.60
CA THR A 22 -8.15 13.33 -9.67
C THR A 22 -9.00 12.16 -9.17
N ILE A 23 -9.21 12.08 -7.85
CA ILE A 23 -9.93 10.99 -7.20
C ILE A 23 -11.32 11.49 -6.78
N ASP A 24 -12.35 10.74 -7.13
CA ASP A 24 -13.70 10.95 -6.60
C ASP A 24 -13.81 10.28 -5.23
N PHE A 25 -13.72 11.07 -4.16
CA PHE A 25 -13.83 10.59 -2.78
C PHE A 25 -15.28 10.34 -2.33
N SER A 26 -16.28 10.85 -3.06
CA SER A 26 -17.69 10.74 -2.67
C SER A 26 -18.21 9.30 -2.72
N VAL A 27 -17.59 8.47 -3.58
CA VAL A 27 -17.95 7.06 -3.77
C VAL A 27 -17.15 6.12 -2.87
N LEU A 28 -16.21 6.63 -2.07
CA LEU A 28 -15.30 5.82 -1.27
C LEU A 28 -15.74 5.74 0.18
N ALA A 29 -15.50 4.59 0.80
CA ALA A 29 -15.75 4.41 2.22
C ALA A 29 -14.64 5.09 3.05
N GLN A 30 -15.02 5.91 4.01
CA GLN A 30 -14.10 6.58 4.92
C GLN A 30 -13.79 5.69 6.13
N GLN A 31 -12.53 5.63 6.53
CA GLN A 31 -12.06 5.01 7.76
C GLN A 31 -11.39 6.07 8.64
N HIS A 32 -12.05 6.43 9.74
CA HIS A 32 -11.50 7.32 10.75
C HIS A 32 -10.59 6.58 11.74
N GLY A 33 -9.75 7.35 12.44
CA GLY A 33 -9.00 6.85 13.58
C GLY A 33 -9.89 6.56 14.79
N ASP A 34 -9.30 5.93 15.80
CA ASP A 34 -10.01 5.51 17.00
C ASP A 34 -10.42 6.68 17.90
N ASN A 35 -11.51 6.48 18.66
CA ASN A 35 -11.98 7.41 19.68
C ASN A 35 -12.22 6.66 21.01
N PRO A 36 -11.49 6.97 22.12
CA PRO A 36 -10.54 8.07 22.27
C PRO A 36 -9.22 7.86 21.51
N MET A 37 -8.59 8.97 21.12
CA MET A 37 -7.37 8.94 20.31
C MET A 37 -6.22 8.26 21.08
N PRO A 38 -5.63 7.18 20.55
CA PRO A 38 -4.56 6.46 21.23
C PRO A 38 -3.27 7.26 21.15
N VAL A 39 -2.53 7.33 22.26
CA VAL A 39 -1.22 8.01 22.32
C VAL A 39 -0.12 6.97 22.26
N PHE A 40 0.84 7.13 21.34
CA PHE A 40 1.92 6.15 21.14
C PHE A 40 2.95 6.15 22.28
N SER A 41 3.32 7.33 22.78
CA SER A 41 4.32 7.49 23.84
C SER A 41 3.67 7.52 25.22
N PHE A 42 4.28 6.86 26.20
CA PHE A 42 3.86 6.94 27.62
C PHE A 42 3.92 8.36 28.19
N MET A 43 4.71 9.26 27.60
CA MET A 43 4.87 10.65 28.05
C MET A 43 4.03 11.63 27.23
N GLY A 44 3.39 11.17 26.15
CA GLY A 44 2.60 12.04 25.27
C GLY A 44 1.19 12.27 25.78
N ASN A 45 0.46 13.15 25.12
CA ASN A 45 -0.98 13.31 25.30
C ASN A 45 -1.69 13.50 23.95
N ALA A 46 -3.00 13.25 23.91
CA ALA A 46 -3.78 13.37 22.67
C ALA A 46 -3.84 14.80 22.13
N SER A 47 -3.62 15.83 22.95
CA SER A 47 -3.60 17.23 22.50
C SER A 47 -2.34 17.61 21.71
N GLN A 48 -1.29 16.81 21.78
CA GLN A 48 -0.10 16.97 20.94
C GLN A 48 -0.31 16.46 19.51
N HIS A 49 -1.40 15.75 19.24
CA HIS A 49 -1.61 15.14 17.93
C HIS A 49 -2.05 16.19 16.91
N PRO A 50 -1.56 16.11 15.65
CA PRO A 50 -2.04 16.98 14.59
C PRO A 50 -3.49 16.63 14.21
N GLN A 51 -4.08 17.44 13.33
CA GLN A 51 -5.40 17.15 12.78
C GLN A 51 -5.45 15.72 12.23
N GLN A 52 -6.41 14.94 12.71
CA GLN A 52 -6.65 13.59 12.19
C GLN A 52 -7.52 13.68 10.95
N VAL A 53 -7.12 12.95 9.92
CA VAL A 53 -7.81 12.88 8.63
C VAL A 53 -8.19 11.43 8.36
N PRO A 54 -9.36 11.15 7.73
CA PRO A 54 -9.73 9.79 7.38
C PRO A 54 -8.83 9.24 6.27
N CYS A 55 -8.61 7.93 6.32
CA CYS A 55 -8.16 7.17 5.17
C CYS A 55 -9.39 6.73 4.34
N TYR A 56 -9.18 6.47 3.06
CA TYR A 56 -10.26 6.01 2.18
C TYR A 56 -10.01 4.58 1.72
N ILE A 57 -11.07 3.80 1.64
CA ILE A 57 -11.02 2.39 1.24
C ILE A 57 -11.57 2.25 -0.17
N THR A 58 -10.80 1.57 -1.01
CA THR A 58 -11.24 1.15 -2.35
C THR A 58 -10.87 -0.31 -2.60
N HIS A 59 -11.34 -0.86 -3.71
CA HIS A 59 -11.11 -2.26 -4.07
C HIS A 59 -10.66 -2.37 -5.53
N THR A 60 -9.73 -3.28 -5.79
CA THR A 60 -9.47 -3.76 -7.15
C THR A 60 -10.63 -4.61 -7.65
N ASN A 61 -10.73 -4.75 -8.97
CA ASN A 61 -11.75 -5.60 -9.61
C ASN A 61 -11.09 -6.51 -10.65
N GLU A 62 -11.88 -7.40 -11.25
CA GLU A 62 -11.43 -8.35 -12.26
C GLU A 62 -10.74 -7.67 -13.46
N LYS A 63 -11.24 -6.50 -13.91
CA LYS A 63 -10.59 -5.76 -15.00
C LYS A 63 -9.18 -5.32 -14.61
N THR A 64 -8.97 -4.87 -13.37
CA THR A 64 -7.64 -4.54 -12.85
C THR A 64 -6.74 -5.78 -12.87
N HIS A 65 -7.27 -6.95 -12.49
CA HIS A 65 -6.49 -8.19 -12.49
C HIS A 65 -6.12 -8.62 -13.90
N ASP A 66 -7.01 -8.45 -14.87
CA ASP A 66 -6.72 -8.74 -16.28
C ASP A 66 -5.62 -7.84 -16.83
N VAL A 67 -5.67 -6.53 -16.52
CA VAL A 67 -4.59 -5.59 -16.89
C VAL A 67 -3.25 -6.04 -16.31
N ILE A 68 -3.23 -6.46 -15.03
CA ILE A 68 -2.02 -6.96 -14.38
C ILE A 68 -1.52 -8.23 -15.08
N ARG A 69 -2.39 -9.23 -15.29
CA ARG A 69 -2.05 -10.51 -15.94
C ARG A 69 -1.47 -10.30 -17.35
N ASN A 70 -2.06 -9.39 -18.12
CA ASN A 70 -1.63 -9.06 -19.48
C ASN A 70 -0.28 -8.32 -19.55
N ASN A 71 0.23 -7.82 -18.42
CA ASN A 71 1.51 -7.08 -18.35
C ASN A 71 2.52 -7.75 -17.40
N LEU A 72 2.30 -9.01 -16.99
CA LEU A 72 3.20 -9.72 -16.08
C LEU A 72 4.60 -9.90 -16.66
N ASP A 73 4.70 -10.06 -17.98
CA ASP A 73 5.94 -10.14 -18.75
C ASP A 73 6.83 -8.90 -18.59
N ARG A 74 6.24 -7.76 -18.20
CA ARG A 74 6.98 -6.50 -17.94
C ARG A 74 7.42 -6.36 -16.50
N SER A 75 6.92 -7.19 -15.58
CA SER A 75 7.33 -7.14 -14.17
C SER A 75 8.72 -7.76 -14.02
N PRO A 76 9.71 -7.05 -13.46
CA PRO A 76 11.05 -7.62 -13.22
C PRO A 76 11.04 -8.89 -12.38
N MET A 77 9.99 -9.09 -11.57
CA MET A 77 9.77 -10.28 -10.76
C MET A 77 9.40 -11.52 -11.58
N TYR A 78 8.66 -11.34 -12.68
CA TYR A 78 8.14 -12.44 -13.52
C TYR A 78 8.87 -12.57 -14.86
N ALA A 79 9.53 -11.50 -15.32
CA ALA A 79 10.31 -11.45 -16.56
C ALA A 79 11.66 -12.18 -16.49
N GLY A 80 11.99 -12.80 -15.35
CA GLY A 80 13.27 -13.51 -15.15
C GLY A 80 14.50 -12.60 -15.07
N VAL A 81 14.32 -11.28 -15.01
CA VAL A 81 15.42 -10.29 -14.90
C VAL A 81 16.01 -10.26 -13.49
N ILE A 82 15.21 -10.60 -12.48
CA ILE A 82 15.63 -10.62 -11.07
C ILE A 82 15.53 -12.04 -10.52
N GLU A 83 16.68 -12.61 -10.15
CA GLU A 83 16.71 -13.87 -9.41
C GLU A 83 16.40 -13.62 -7.91
N GLY A 84 15.49 -14.41 -7.35
CA GLY A 84 15.26 -14.51 -5.91
C GLY A 84 13.81 -14.34 -5.48
N ILE A 85 13.48 -14.95 -4.35
CA ILE A 85 12.12 -15.08 -3.82
C ILE A 85 11.60 -13.70 -3.37
N GLY A 86 10.40 -13.34 -3.83
CA GLY A 86 9.71 -12.13 -3.37
C GLY A 86 9.33 -12.18 -1.88
N PRO A 87 9.01 -11.04 -1.25
CA PRO A 87 8.60 -11.00 0.14
C PRO A 87 7.41 -11.92 0.42
N ARG A 88 7.44 -12.65 1.55
CA ARG A 88 6.42 -13.65 1.89
C ARG A 88 5.11 -13.02 2.35
N TYR A 89 5.20 -11.92 3.11
CA TYR A 89 4.06 -11.35 3.86
C TYR A 89 3.46 -10.09 3.23
N CYS A 90 4.26 -9.30 2.51
CA CYS A 90 3.81 -8.11 1.78
C CYS A 90 4.23 -8.20 0.30
N PRO A 91 3.62 -9.12 -0.47
CA PRO A 91 3.88 -9.21 -1.90
C PRO A 91 3.44 -7.93 -2.63
N SER A 92 4.05 -7.68 -3.78
CA SER A 92 3.54 -6.68 -4.72
C SER A 92 2.14 -7.05 -5.20
N ILE A 93 1.42 -6.10 -5.81
CA ILE A 93 0.02 -6.33 -6.22
C ILE A 93 -0.07 -7.44 -7.27
N GLU A 94 0.92 -7.53 -8.17
CA GLU A 94 1.02 -8.59 -9.15
C GLU A 94 1.26 -9.96 -8.53
N ASP A 95 2.12 -10.07 -7.49
CA ASP A 95 2.28 -11.30 -6.72
C ASP A 95 1.00 -11.66 -5.96
N LYS A 96 0.29 -10.66 -5.42
CA LYS A 96 -0.96 -10.88 -4.68
C LYS A 96 -2.04 -11.44 -5.61
N VAL A 97 -2.20 -10.90 -6.82
CA VAL A 97 -3.16 -11.40 -7.83
C VAL A 97 -2.79 -12.80 -8.32
N MET A 98 -1.51 -13.12 -8.48
CA MET A 98 -1.06 -14.45 -8.93
C MET A 98 -1.19 -15.52 -7.85
N ARG A 99 -0.87 -15.20 -6.58
CA ARG A 99 -0.94 -16.15 -5.46
C ARG A 99 -2.37 -16.37 -4.96
N PHE A 100 -3.21 -15.33 -4.99
CA PHE A 100 -4.59 -15.35 -4.50
C PHE A 100 -5.56 -15.10 -5.65
N SER A 101 -5.45 -15.93 -6.68
CA SER A 101 -6.25 -15.82 -7.91
C SER A 101 -7.73 -16.16 -7.73
N ASP A 102 -8.08 -16.80 -6.61
CA ASP A 102 -9.44 -17.09 -6.17
C ASP A 102 -10.18 -15.83 -5.67
N ARG A 103 -9.46 -14.76 -5.34
CA ARG A 103 -10.04 -13.50 -4.86
C ARG A 103 -10.30 -12.54 -6.01
N ASN A 104 -11.57 -12.26 -6.27
CA ASN A 104 -11.98 -11.32 -7.33
C ASN A 104 -11.72 -9.85 -6.99
N GLN A 105 -11.40 -9.55 -5.73
CA GLN A 105 -11.09 -8.20 -5.28
C GLN A 105 -10.03 -8.20 -4.17
N HIS A 106 -9.23 -7.13 -4.15
CA HIS A 106 -8.26 -6.83 -3.11
C HIS A 106 -8.49 -5.40 -2.62
N GLN A 107 -8.65 -5.25 -1.31
CA GLN A 107 -8.81 -3.95 -0.66
C GLN A 107 -7.52 -3.13 -0.74
N ILE A 108 -7.66 -1.84 -1.03
CA ILE A 108 -6.59 -0.84 -1.15
C ILE A 108 -6.95 0.34 -0.25
N PHE A 109 -5.95 0.84 0.46
CA PHE A 109 -6.05 2.06 1.25
C PHE A 109 -5.46 3.24 0.48
N LEU A 110 -6.21 4.33 0.45
CA LEU A 110 -5.74 5.63 0.03
C LEU A 110 -5.44 6.43 1.30
N GLU A 111 -4.16 6.58 1.58
CA GLU A 111 -3.64 7.26 2.77
C GLU A 111 -3.08 8.63 2.36
N PRO A 112 -3.47 9.71 3.05
CA PRO A 112 -2.92 11.03 2.77
C PRO A 112 -1.44 11.10 3.21
N GLU A 113 -0.56 11.53 2.30
CA GLU A 113 0.88 11.66 2.59
C GLU A 113 1.20 12.87 3.49
N GLY A 114 0.31 13.87 3.54
CA GLY A 114 0.46 15.03 4.41
C GLY A 114 -0.77 15.92 4.45
N LEU A 115 -0.89 16.73 5.51
CA LEU A 115 -2.05 17.59 5.76
C LEU A 115 -2.16 18.76 4.77
N ASP A 116 -1.03 19.30 4.32
CA ASP A 116 -1.00 20.47 3.43
C ASP A 116 -1.41 20.12 2.00
N LEU A 117 -1.20 18.87 1.58
CA LEU A 117 -1.61 18.35 0.28
C LEU A 117 -3.13 18.11 0.19
N GLN A 118 -3.82 18.20 1.34
CA GLN A 118 -5.21 17.82 1.52
C GLN A 118 -6.15 19.02 1.73
N ARG A 119 -5.63 20.26 1.79
CA ARG A 119 -6.41 21.48 2.12
C ARG A 119 -7.62 21.73 1.21
N ASP A 120 -7.68 21.08 0.05
CA ASP A 120 -8.73 21.25 -0.95
C ASP A 120 -9.60 19.99 -1.17
N LEU A 121 -9.49 18.96 -0.33
CA LEU A 121 -10.42 17.82 -0.37
C LEU A 121 -11.63 18.08 0.55
N PRO A 122 -12.87 17.83 0.08
CA PRO A 122 -14.08 18.04 0.86
C PRO A 122 -14.18 17.12 2.08
#